data_AF-A0A2N3D9T1-F1
#
_entry.id   AF-A0A2N3D9T1-F1
#
_cell.length_a   1.000
_cell.length_b   1.000
_cell.length_c   1.000
_cell.angle_alpha   90.00
_cell.angle_beta   90.00
_cell.angle_gamma   90.00
#
_symmetry.space_group_name_H-M   'P 1'
#
loop_
_entity.id
_entity.type
_entity.pdbx_description
1 polymer ?
#
loop_
_entity_poly.entity_id
_entity_poly.type
_entity_poly.pdbx_seq_one_letter_code
_entity_poly.pdbx_strand_id
1 'polypeptide(L)'
;LENAIDNYETHVVPIIADIDAGFGNAEATYLLAKKMIEAGACALQIENQVSDEKQCGHQDGKVTVPHEDFLQKIRACRHAFLELGVDDGIIVARTDSLGAGLTKQIAFSKEPGDLGDQYNAFLDADEVDPANITNGQVFISRDGKLLAPKRLPSNLYQFRPGTGVDRVVLDCITSLQNGADLLWIETEKPHVEQIAEMVDRIREVVPNAKLVYNNSPSFNWTLNFRQQVFDAWAEAGKDVSAYDRAKLMSVDYDTTELAAEADEKIRTFQRDGAARAGIFHHLITLPTYHTAALSTDNLAREYFGEQAMLGYVKNVQREEIRQGIACVKHQNMSGSDIGDDHKEYFAGEAALKAGGAHNTMNQFEAA
;
A
#
# COMPACT_ATOMS: atom_id res chain seq x y z
N LEU A 1 7.95 9.43 39.56
CA LEU A 1 7.56 8.05 39.20
C LEU A 1 6.08 7.99 38.87
N GLU A 2 5.18 8.34 39.80
CA GLU A 2 3.73 8.40 39.57
C GLU A 2 3.32 9.13 38.28
N ASN A 3 3.80 10.36 38.06
CA ASN A 3 3.53 11.10 36.81
C ASN A 3 3.99 10.34 35.54
N ALA A 4 5.11 9.60 35.59
CA ALA A 4 5.59 8.81 34.45
C ALA A 4 4.76 7.54 34.23
N ILE A 5 4.14 7.00 35.28
CA ILE A 5 3.22 5.87 35.19
C ILE A 5 1.88 6.34 34.59
N ASP A 6 1.32 7.41 35.15
CA ASP A 6 0.01 7.93 34.75
C ASP A 6 -0.01 8.49 33.32
N ASN A 7 1.12 9.02 32.86
CA ASN A 7 1.26 9.59 31.52
C ASN A 7 2.08 8.69 30.59
N TYR A 8 2.21 7.40 30.90
CA TYR A 8 2.88 6.46 30.00
C TYR A 8 2.12 6.37 28.67
N GLU A 9 2.78 6.74 27.58
CA GLU A 9 2.25 6.58 26.24
C GLU A 9 2.43 5.12 25.80
N THR A 10 1.31 4.45 25.54
CA THR A 10 1.32 3.04 25.12
C THR A 10 2.04 2.85 23.79
N HIS A 11 2.74 1.72 23.65
CA HIS A 11 3.30 1.28 22.37
C HIS A 11 2.24 0.69 21.42
N VAL A 12 1.03 0.41 21.91
CA VAL A 12 -0.07 -0.11 21.09
C VAL A 12 -0.59 0.99 20.18
N VAL A 13 -0.40 0.82 18.87
CA VAL A 13 -0.82 1.77 17.84
C VAL A 13 -1.81 1.11 16.85
N PRO A 14 -2.65 1.89 16.15
CA PRO A 14 -3.52 1.37 15.10
C PRO A 14 -2.76 0.64 13.99
N ILE A 15 -3.37 -0.39 13.41
CA ILE A 15 -2.82 -1.13 12.26
C ILE A 15 -3.83 -1.15 11.11
N ILE A 16 -3.37 -0.79 9.91
CA ILE A 16 -4.07 -1.04 8.65
C ILE A 16 -3.52 -2.35 8.11
N ALA A 17 -4.35 -3.39 8.10
CA ALA A 17 -3.94 -4.73 7.70
C ALA A 17 -4.48 -5.05 6.29
N ASP A 18 -3.58 -5.41 5.38
CA ASP A 18 -3.91 -5.85 4.02
C ASP A 18 -4.52 -7.25 4.06
N ILE A 19 -5.70 -7.42 3.45
CA ILE A 19 -6.40 -8.70 3.32
C ILE A 19 -6.48 -9.19 1.88
N ASP A 20 -5.66 -8.60 1.00
CA ASP A 20 -5.67 -8.83 -0.44
C ASP A 20 -7.08 -8.62 -1.01
N ALA A 21 -7.51 -9.53 -1.89
CA ALA A 21 -8.89 -9.62 -2.36
C ALA A 21 -9.73 -10.55 -1.46
N GLY A 22 -9.38 -10.75 -0.19
CA GLY A 22 -10.15 -11.56 0.77
C GLY A 22 -9.99 -13.08 0.65
N PHE A 23 -8.97 -13.55 -0.09
CA PHE A 23 -8.59 -14.97 -0.23
C PHE A 23 -9.73 -15.93 -0.65
N GLY A 24 -10.73 -15.41 -1.37
CA GLY A 24 -11.86 -16.22 -1.85
C GLY A 24 -13.12 -15.41 -2.10
N ASN A 25 -14.26 -16.04 -1.82
CA ASN A 25 -15.58 -15.40 -1.89
C ASN A 25 -15.84 -14.51 -0.64
N ALA A 26 -17.03 -13.93 -0.55
CA ALA A 26 -17.40 -13.05 0.56
C ALA A 26 -17.40 -13.75 1.94
N GLU A 27 -17.76 -15.03 2.02
CA GLU A 27 -17.73 -15.80 3.28
C GLU A 27 -16.28 -16.02 3.76
N ALA A 28 -15.38 -16.42 2.85
CA ALA A 28 -13.96 -16.53 3.15
C ALA A 28 -13.36 -15.18 3.58
N THR A 29 -13.77 -14.10 2.93
CA THR A 29 -13.38 -12.73 3.29
C THR A 29 -13.81 -12.39 4.71
N TYR A 30 -15.06 -12.68 5.08
CA TYR A 30 -15.57 -12.47 6.44
C TYR A 30 -14.76 -13.28 7.48
N LEU A 31 -14.47 -14.55 7.20
CA LEU A 31 -13.69 -15.41 8.11
C LEU A 31 -12.27 -14.90 8.34
N LEU A 32 -11.60 -14.42 7.27
CA LEU A 32 -10.28 -13.82 7.36
C LEU A 32 -10.34 -12.50 8.15
N ALA A 33 -11.28 -11.61 7.78
CA ALA A 33 -11.50 -10.33 8.46
C ALA A 33 -11.70 -10.53 9.97
N LYS A 34 -12.58 -11.46 10.37
CA LYS A 34 -12.84 -11.80 11.77
C LYS A 34 -11.55 -12.16 12.51
N LYS A 35 -10.73 -13.05 11.94
CA LYS A 35 -9.45 -13.46 12.56
C LYS A 35 -8.47 -12.30 12.70
N MET A 36 -8.44 -11.39 11.72
CA MET A 36 -7.54 -10.25 11.75
C MET A 36 -7.97 -9.22 12.80
N ILE A 37 -9.28 -9.03 12.97
CA ILE A 37 -9.83 -8.16 14.01
C ILE A 37 -9.60 -8.78 15.40
N GLU A 38 -9.81 -10.09 15.57
CA GLU A 38 -9.48 -10.83 16.81
C GLU A 38 -7.99 -10.70 17.17
N ALA A 39 -7.11 -10.58 16.18
CA ALA A 39 -5.68 -10.34 16.37
C ALA A 39 -5.33 -8.87 16.70
N GLY A 40 -6.30 -7.96 16.69
CA GLY A 40 -6.14 -6.55 17.04
C GLY A 40 -6.20 -5.56 15.88
N ALA A 41 -6.52 -5.99 14.65
CA ALA A 41 -6.65 -5.08 13.52
C ALA A 41 -7.90 -4.19 13.64
N CYS A 42 -7.68 -2.88 13.67
CA CYS A 42 -8.77 -1.89 13.68
C CYS A 42 -9.14 -1.38 12.27
N ALA A 43 -8.27 -1.62 11.29
CA ALA A 43 -8.50 -1.23 9.90
C ALA A 43 -8.11 -2.38 8.95
N LEU A 44 -8.96 -2.66 7.97
CA LEU A 44 -8.74 -3.69 6.94
C LEU A 44 -8.71 -3.04 5.57
N GLN A 45 -7.68 -3.35 4.78
CA GLN A 45 -7.60 -2.95 3.37
C GLN A 45 -7.94 -4.12 2.47
N ILE A 46 -8.91 -3.93 1.57
CA ILE A 46 -9.36 -4.95 0.60
C ILE A 46 -9.34 -4.40 -0.83
N GLU A 47 -8.97 -5.20 -1.82
CA GLU A 47 -8.81 -4.76 -3.22
C GLU A 47 -9.80 -5.41 -4.20
N ASN A 48 -10.08 -4.72 -5.31
CA ASN A 48 -11.03 -5.15 -6.35
C ASN A 48 -10.40 -6.05 -7.45
N GLN A 49 -9.23 -6.64 -7.19
CA GLN A 49 -8.64 -7.65 -8.07
C GLN A 49 -9.29 -9.03 -7.90
N VAL A 50 -9.08 -9.90 -8.89
CA VAL A 50 -9.47 -11.32 -8.79
C VAL A 50 -8.46 -12.09 -7.94
N SER A 51 -8.91 -12.78 -6.89
CA SER A 51 -8.02 -13.44 -5.91
C SER A 51 -7.13 -14.54 -6.50
N ASP A 52 -7.57 -15.26 -7.53
CA ASP A 52 -6.84 -16.37 -8.17
C ASP A 52 -5.94 -15.94 -9.34
N GLU A 53 -6.16 -14.74 -9.86
CA GLU A 53 -5.31 -14.10 -10.88
C GLU A 53 -4.58 -12.87 -10.32
N LYS A 54 -4.49 -12.77 -8.99
CA LYS A 54 -3.90 -11.62 -8.27
C LYS A 54 -2.47 -11.38 -8.73
N GLN A 55 -2.18 -10.13 -9.08
CA GLN A 55 -0.83 -9.65 -9.36
C GLN A 55 -0.48 -8.52 -8.39
N CYS A 56 0.82 -8.32 -8.15
CA CYS A 56 1.28 -7.12 -7.45
C CYS A 56 0.78 -5.87 -8.20
N GLY A 57 0.41 -4.81 -7.46
CA GLY A 57 -0.15 -3.56 -8.00
C GLY A 57 0.68 -2.87 -9.09
N HIS A 58 1.97 -3.20 -9.19
CA HIS A 58 2.94 -2.60 -10.12
C HIS A 58 3.21 -3.44 -11.38
N GLN A 59 2.48 -4.55 -11.58
CA GLN A 59 2.68 -5.46 -12.71
C GLN A 59 1.60 -5.27 -13.78
N ASP A 60 1.97 -5.41 -15.06
CA ASP A 60 1.02 -5.44 -16.18
C ASP A 60 0.14 -6.71 -16.14
N GLY A 61 -1.13 -6.58 -16.54
CA GLY A 61 -2.06 -7.72 -16.65
C GLY A 61 -3.01 -7.91 -15.46
N LYS A 62 -3.18 -6.89 -14.61
CA LYS A 62 -4.16 -6.91 -13.51
C LYS A 62 -5.58 -7.11 -14.03
N VAL A 63 -6.36 -7.89 -13.28
CA VAL A 63 -7.74 -8.24 -13.59
C VAL A 63 -8.64 -7.75 -12.47
N THR A 64 -9.70 -7.01 -12.83
CA THR A 64 -10.70 -6.52 -11.87
C THR A 64 -11.96 -7.38 -11.86
N VAL A 65 -12.71 -7.30 -10.76
CA VAL A 65 -14.07 -7.83 -10.65
C VAL A 65 -15.11 -6.72 -10.81
N PRO A 66 -16.34 -7.03 -11.27
CA PRO A 66 -17.46 -6.10 -11.20
C PRO A 66 -17.70 -5.59 -9.78
N HIS A 67 -18.26 -4.37 -9.68
CA HIS A 67 -18.53 -3.72 -8.40
C HIS A 67 -19.30 -4.60 -7.41
N GLU A 68 -20.35 -5.30 -7.84
CA GLU A 68 -21.17 -6.10 -6.91
C GLU A 68 -20.36 -7.21 -6.20
N ASP A 69 -19.38 -7.82 -6.86
CA ASP A 69 -18.50 -8.82 -6.24
C ASP A 69 -17.61 -8.18 -5.18
N PHE A 70 -17.08 -6.98 -5.45
CA PHE A 70 -16.26 -6.24 -4.50
C PHE A 70 -17.09 -5.70 -3.33
N LEU A 71 -18.30 -5.20 -3.59
CA LEU A 71 -19.21 -4.69 -2.55
C LEU A 71 -19.67 -5.80 -1.59
N GLN A 72 -19.87 -7.02 -2.07
CA GLN A 72 -20.13 -8.16 -1.18
C GLN A 72 -18.97 -8.39 -0.18
N LYS A 73 -17.73 -8.18 -0.61
CA LYS A 73 -16.55 -8.31 0.25
C LYS A 73 -16.40 -7.15 1.24
N ILE A 74 -16.74 -5.93 0.85
CA ILE A 74 -16.85 -4.78 1.77
C ILE A 74 -17.90 -5.07 2.85
N ARG A 75 -19.10 -5.54 2.46
CA ARG A 75 -20.16 -5.94 3.41
C ARG A 75 -19.69 -7.06 4.34
N ALA A 76 -18.96 -8.05 3.83
CA ALA A 76 -18.38 -9.13 4.62
C ALA A 76 -17.42 -8.63 5.70
N CYS A 77 -16.51 -7.69 5.35
CA CYS A 77 -15.62 -7.05 6.32
C CYS A 77 -16.41 -6.27 7.38
N ARG A 78 -17.44 -5.51 6.95
CA ARG A 78 -18.29 -4.74 7.88
C ARG A 78 -19.03 -5.66 8.85
N HIS A 79 -19.56 -6.79 8.39
CA HIS A 79 -20.20 -7.77 9.26
C HIS A 79 -19.25 -8.35 10.30
N ALA A 80 -17.98 -8.60 9.94
CA ALA A 80 -16.98 -9.07 10.90
C ALA A 80 -16.72 -8.05 12.02
N PHE A 81 -16.59 -6.77 11.68
CA PHE A 81 -16.46 -5.69 12.67
C PHE A 81 -17.68 -5.59 13.59
N LEU A 82 -18.88 -5.57 13.01
CA LEU A 82 -20.14 -5.47 13.77
C LEU A 82 -20.35 -6.67 14.70
N GLU A 83 -20.02 -7.88 14.26
CA GLU A 83 -20.16 -9.08 15.09
C GLU A 83 -19.22 -9.06 16.30
N LEU A 84 -17.99 -8.57 16.11
CA LEU A 84 -16.99 -8.48 17.18
C LEU A 84 -17.18 -7.23 18.06
N GLY A 85 -18.20 -6.40 17.81
CA GLY A 85 -18.49 -5.19 18.59
C GLY A 85 -17.46 -4.07 18.39
N VAL A 86 -16.77 -4.05 17.25
CA VAL A 86 -15.80 -3.01 16.88
C VAL A 86 -16.50 -2.03 15.94
N ASP A 87 -17.39 -1.22 16.50
CA ASP A 87 -18.30 -0.34 15.74
C ASP A 87 -17.54 0.69 14.89
N ASP A 88 -16.39 1.15 15.36
CA ASP A 88 -15.50 2.13 14.69
C ASP A 88 -14.49 1.49 13.73
N GLY A 89 -14.67 0.21 13.37
CA GLY A 89 -13.79 -0.50 12.44
C GLY A 89 -13.70 0.18 11.07
N ILE A 90 -12.48 0.32 10.54
CA ILE A 90 -12.21 1.05 9.29
C ILE A 90 -12.02 0.07 8.12
N ILE A 91 -12.66 0.36 6.99
CA ILE A 91 -12.47 -0.35 5.73
C ILE A 91 -11.79 0.58 4.72
N VAL A 92 -10.61 0.18 4.24
CA VAL A 92 -9.89 0.81 3.14
C VAL A 92 -10.22 0.06 1.85
N ALA A 93 -10.96 0.69 0.94
CA ALA A 93 -11.25 0.12 -0.37
C ALA A 93 -10.15 0.48 -1.37
N ARG A 94 -9.38 -0.52 -1.79
CA ARG A 94 -8.34 -0.39 -2.80
C ARG A 94 -8.89 -0.66 -4.20
N THR A 95 -8.60 0.23 -5.13
CA THR A 95 -8.80 0.00 -6.56
C THR A 95 -7.47 -0.16 -7.29
N ASP A 96 -7.42 -1.17 -8.15
CA ASP A 96 -6.33 -1.45 -9.08
C ASP A 96 -6.66 -1.06 -10.53
N SER A 97 -7.81 -0.42 -10.76
CA SER A 97 -8.34 -0.11 -12.08
C SER A 97 -7.39 0.70 -12.96
N LEU A 98 -6.54 1.56 -12.37
CA LEU A 98 -5.63 2.41 -13.13
C LEU A 98 -4.69 1.60 -14.04
N GLY A 99 -4.14 0.51 -13.49
CA GLY A 99 -3.24 -0.42 -14.20
C GLY A 99 -3.91 -1.70 -14.68
N ALA A 100 -5.21 -1.90 -14.41
CA ALA A 100 -5.94 -3.08 -14.84
C ALA A 100 -6.60 -2.85 -16.21
N GLY A 101 -6.14 -3.59 -17.22
CA GLY A 101 -6.72 -3.59 -18.55
C GLY A 101 -7.74 -4.71 -18.78
N LEU A 102 -7.97 -5.57 -17.78
CA LEU A 102 -8.71 -6.82 -17.93
C LEU A 102 -9.80 -7.00 -16.86
N THR A 103 -10.83 -7.78 -17.22
CA THR A 103 -11.86 -8.28 -16.30
C THR A 103 -12.17 -9.74 -16.59
N LYS A 104 -12.45 -10.53 -15.54
CA LYS A 104 -12.87 -11.93 -15.69
C LYS A 104 -14.34 -12.06 -16.09
N GLN A 105 -15.14 -11.08 -15.69
CA GLN A 105 -16.60 -11.13 -15.82
C GLN A 105 -17.12 -9.95 -16.64
N ILE A 106 -18.21 -10.19 -17.35
CA ILE A 106 -19.11 -9.16 -17.86
C ILE A 106 -20.17 -8.98 -16.78
N ALA A 107 -20.30 -7.75 -16.27
CA ALA A 107 -21.18 -7.48 -15.14
C ALA A 107 -22.64 -7.70 -15.53
N PHE A 108 -23.43 -8.28 -14.63
CA PHE A 108 -24.88 -8.30 -14.80
C PHE A 108 -25.42 -6.88 -14.70
N SER A 109 -26.26 -6.49 -15.65
CA SER A 109 -26.96 -5.21 -15.67
C SER A 109 -28.46 -5.46 -15.85
N LYS A 110 -29.26 -4.78 -15.04
CA LYS A 110 -30.72 -4.84 -15.08
C LYS A 110 -31.29 -3.68 -15.90
N GLU A 111 -30.69 -2.51 -15.82
CA GLU A 111 -31.16 -1.31 -16.50
C GLU A 111 -30.00 -0.40 -16.95
N PRO A 112 -30.19 0.36 -18.05
CA PRO A 112 -29.16 1.27 -18.54
C PRO A 112 -28.72 2.27 -17.46
N GLY A 113 -27.41 2.46 -17.33
CA GLY A 113 -26.80 3.35 -16.34
C GLY A 113 -26.62 2.74 -14.94
N ASP A 114 -27.04 1.51 -14.67
CA ASP A 114 -26.68 0.84 -13.41
C ASP A 114 -25.17 0.51 -13.34
N LEU A 115 -24.67 0.09 -12.17
CA LEU A 115 -23.24 -0.18 -11.98
C LEU A 115 -22.71 -1.26 -12.93
N GLY A 116 -23.54 -2.24 -13.29
CA GLY A 116 -23.18 -3.27 -14.25
C GLY A 116 -23.02 -2.70 -15.66
N ASP A 117 -23.96 -1.86 -16.09
CA ASP A 117 -23.91 -1.20 -17.38
C ASP A 117 -22.72 -0.23 -17.46
N GLN A 118 -22.47 0.55 -16.41
CA GLN A 118 -21.33 1.45 -16.33
C GLN A 118 -19.99 0.70 -16.38
N TYR A 119 -19.87 -0.43 -15.68
CA TYR A 119 -18.67 -1.27 -15.74
C TYR A 119 -18.45 -1.86 -17.14
N ASN A 120 -19.51 -2.42 -17.74
CA ASN A 120 -19.47 -2.95 -19.10
C ASN A 120 -19.22 -1.85 -20.15
N ALA A 121 -19.49 -0.58 -19.81
CA ALA A 121 -19.27 0.57 -20.71
C ALA A 121 -17.83 0.73 -21.10
N PHE A 122 -16.90 0.24 -20.28
CA PHE A 122 -15.47 0.36 -20.53
C PHE A 122 -14.90 -0.78 -21.39
N LEU A 123 -15.68 -1.83 -21.67
CA LEU A 123 -15.21 -2.96 -22.49
C LEU A 123 -14.78 -2.51 -23.88
N ASP A 124 -13.67 -3.05 -24.36
CA ASP A 124 -13.24 -2.91 -25.76
C ASP A 124 -14.02 -3.93 -26.58
N ALA A 125 -15.01 -3.47 -27.34
CA ALA A 125 -15.94 -4.32 -28.05
C ALA A 125 -16.21 -3.79 -29.46
N ASP A 126 -16.23 -4.70 -30.43
CA ASP A 126 -16.51 -4.39 -31.83
C ASP A 126 -17.99 -4.67 -32.15
N GLU A 127 -18.60 -3.83 -32.98
CA GLU A 127 -19.95 -4.08 -33.48
C GLU A 127 -19.97 -5.32 -34.39
N VAL A 128 -20.96 -6.17 -34.21
CA VAL A 128 -21.04 -7.48 -34.86
C VAL A 128 -21.95 -7.41 -36.08
N ASP A 129 -21.40 -7.81 -37.23
CA ASP A 129 -22.21 -8.18 -38.39
C ASP A 129 -22.71 -9.63 -38.22
N PRO A 130 -24.04 -9.87 -38.14
CA PRO A 130 -24.60 -11.20 -37.99
C PRO A 130 -24.15 -12.22 -39.05
N ALA A 131 -23.74 -11.75 -40.24
CA ALA A 131 -23.22 -12.62 -41.31
C ALA A 131 -21.86 -13.26 -40.98
N ASN A 132 -21.09 -12.67 -40.05
CA ASN A 132 -19.74 -13.09 -39.70
C ASN A 132 -19.65 -13.84 -38.36
N ILE A 133 -20.79 -14.26 -37.81
CA ILE A 133 -20.84 -14.99 -36.53
C ILE A 133 -20.31 -16.41 -36.72
N THR A 134 -19.41 -16.82 -35.83
CA THR A 134 -18.81 -18.16 -35.79
C THR A 134 -18.97 -18.81 -34.42
N ASN A 135 -18.72 -20.12 -34.34
CA ASN A 135 -18.88 -20.87 -33.10
C ASN A 135 -17.91 -20.41 -32.00
N GLY A 136 -18.41 -20.25 -30.76
CA GLY A 136 -17.60 -19.96 -29.58
C GLY A 136 -17.44 -18.48 -29.21
N GLN A 137 -18.02 -17.57 -30.01
CA GLN A 137 -18.03 -16.14 -29.69
C GLN A 137 -19.00 -15.80 -28.54
N VAL A 138 -18.69 -14.76 -27.78
CA VAL A 138 -19.55 -14.21 -26.72
C VAL A 138 -19.91 -12.79 -27.10
N PHE A 139 -21.19 -12.45 -26.97
CA PHE A 139 -21.72 -11.15 -27.36
C PHE A 139 -22.45 -10.51 -26.20
N ILE A 140 -22.50 -9.18 -26.21
CA ILE A 140 -23.33 -8.37 -25.32
C ILE A 140 -24.25 -7.47 -26.15
N SER A 141 -25.42 -7.17 -25.61
CA SER A 141 -26.30 -6.14 -26.15
C SER A 141 -26.05 -4.81 -25.43
N ARG A 142 -25.77 -3.74 -26.18
CA ARG A 142 -25.59 -2.40 -25.61
C ARG A 142 -25.99 -1.33 -26.62
N ASP A 143 -26.69 -0.29 -26.17
CA ASP A 143 -27.13 0.83 -27.02
C ASP A 143 -27.90 0.38 -28.29
N GLY A 144 -28.69 -0.69 -28.15
CA GLY A 144 -29.44 -1.30 -29.26
C GLY A 144 -28.59 -2.09 -30.27
N LYS A 145 -27.30 -2.27 -30.01
CA LYS A 145 -26.33 -2.98 -30.87
C LYS A 145 -25.90 -4.30 -30.25
N LEU A 146 -25.47 -5.23 -31.12
CA LEU A 146 -24.78 -6.46 -30.73
C LEU A 146 -23.28 -6.22 -30.82
N LEU A 147 -22.58 -6.35 -29.70
CA LEU A 147 -21.14 -6.11 -29.61
C LEU A 147 -20.41 -7.40 -29.20
N ALA A 148 -19.19 -7.58 -29.70
CA ALA A 148 -18.27 -8.65 -29.32
C ALA A 148 -17.11 -8.07 -28.51
N PRO A 149 -17.12 -8.20 -27.17
CA PRO A 149 -15.98 -7.79 -26.34
C PRO A 149 -14.72 -8.57 -26.70
N LYS A 150 -13.59 -7.89 -26.82
CA LYS A 150 -12.29 -8.50 -27.05
C LYS A 150 -11.96 -9.42 -25.89
N ARG A 151 -11.66 -10.67 -26.22
CA ARG A 151 -11.46 -11.76 -25.25
C ARG A 151 -10.15 -12.49 -25.53
N LEU A 152 -9.33 -12.65 -24.49
CA LEU A 152 -8.05 -13.36 -24.56
C LEU A 152 -8.26 -14.88 -24.49
N PRO A 153 -7.29 -15.70 -24.96
CA PRO A 153 -7.32 -17.15 -24.78
C PRO A 153 -7.41 -17.61 -23.31
N SER A 154 -6.95 -16.78 -22.37
CA SER A 154 -7.10 -16.97 -20.91
C SER A 154 -8.52 -16.74 -20.40
N ASN A 155 -9.47 -16.46 -21.29
CA ASN A 155 -10.87 -16.18 -20.98
C ASN A 155 -11.07 -14.89 -20.16
N LEU A 156 -10.28 -13.87 -20.47
CA LEU A 156 -10.38 -12.52 -19.91
C LEU A 156 -10.87 -11.54 -20.96
N TYR A 157 -11.67 -10.56 -20.54
CA TYR A 157 -12.14 -9.48 -21.41
C TYR A 157 -11.29 -8.23 -21.24
N GLN A 158 -11.10 -7.49 -22.32
CA GLN A 158 -10.30 -6.26 -22.33
C GLN A 158 -11.16 -5.02 -22.12
N PHE A 159 -10.65 -4.08 -21.33
CA PHE A 159 -11.15 -2.70 -21.32
C PHE A 159 -10.46 -1.88 -22.41
N ARG A 160 -11.13 -0.82 -22.86
CA ARG A 160 -10.52 0.14 -23.79
C ARG A 160 -9.31 0.82 -23.14
N PRO A 161 -8.21 1.02 -23.89
CA PRO A 161 -7.09 1.83 -23.44
C PRO A 161 -7.53 3.24 -23.01
N GLY A 162 -6.84 3.81 -22.02
CA GLY A 162 -7.12 5.18 -21.53
C GLY A 162 -8.31 5.31 -20.57
N THR A 163 -9.03 4.22 -20.27
CA THR A 163 -10.18 4.25 -19.34
C THR A 163 -9.84 4.13 -17.85
N GLY A 164 -8.55 3.98 -17.50
CA GLY A 164 -8.11 3.67 -16.14
C GLY A 164 -8.58 4.69 -15.10
N VAL A 165 -8.39 5.98 -15.38
CA VAL A 165 -8.79 7.08 -14.49
C VAL A 165 -10.31 7.10 -14.27
N ASP A 166 -11.10 6.95 -15.34
CA ASP A 166 -12.57 6.97 -15.24
C ASP A 166 -13.10 5.80 -14.41
N ARG A 167 -12.51 4.61 -14.58
CA ARG A 167 -12.84 3.44 -13.77
C ARG A 167 -12.45 3.61 -12.31
N VAL A 168 -11.26 4.16 -12.03
CA VAL A 168 -10.83 4.47 -10.65
C VAL A 168 -11.81 5.40 -9.95
N VAL A 169 -12.25 6.47 -10.62
CA VAL A 169 -13.21 7.43 -10.06
C VAL A 169 -14.54 6.74 -9.75
N LEU A 170 -15.05 5.91 -10.67
CA LEU A 170 -16.26 5.11 -10.46
C LEU A 170 -16.11 4.14 -9.28
N ASP A 171 -15.01 3.39 -9.21
CA ASP A 171 -14.74 2.43 -8.14
C ASP A 171 -14.72 3.13 -6.77
N CYS A 172 -14.04 4.27 -6.69
CA CYS A 172 -13.87 5.03 -5.45
C CYS A 172 -15.19 5.60 -4.94
N ILE A 173 -15.95 6.27 -5.80
CA ILE A 173 -17.26 6.82 -5.45
C ILE A 173 -18.18 5.68 -4.99
N THR A 174 -18.21 4.59 -5.75
CA THR A 174 -19.04 3.42 -5.44
C THR A 174 -18.66 2.82 -4.09
N SER A 175 -17.37 2.69 -3.79
CA SER A 175 -16.90 2.13 -2.53
C SER A 175 -17.33 2.97 -1.32
N LEU A 176 -17.14 4.30 -1.37
CA LEU A 176 -17.53 5.20 -0.28
C LEU A 176 -19.06 5.24 -0.08
N GLN A 177 -19.83 5.18 -1.17
CA GLN A 177 -21.29 5.13 -1.09
C GLN A 177 -21.83 3.81 -0.53
N ASN A 178 -21.00 2.77 -0.44
CA ASN A 178 -21.40 1.41 -0.07
C ASN A 178 -20.61 0.81 1.11
N GLY A 179 -20.03 1.66 1.96
CA GLY A 179 -19.57 1.27 3.30
C GLY A 179 -18.05 1.21 3.52
N ALA A 180 -17.25 1.63 2.54
CA ALA A 180 -15.84 1.92 2.75
C ALA A 180 -15.66 3.28 3.46
N ASP A 181 -14.61 3.39 4.28
CA ASP A 181 -14.30 4.59 5.06
C ASP A 181 -13.15 5.39 4.43
N LEU A 182 -12.20 4.69 3.80
CA LEU A 182 -11.02 5.25 3.15
C LEU A 182 -10.83 4.62 1.77
N LEU A 183 -10.11 5.34 0.91
CA LEU A 183 -9.76 4.88 -0.43
C LEU A 183 -8.27 4.60 -0.55
N TRP A 184 -7.91 3.62 -1.36
CA TRP A 184 -6.54 3.43 -1.84
C TRP A 184 -6.60 3.32 -3.36
N ILE A 185 -5.87 4.19 -4.06
CA ILE A 185 -5.72 4.13 -5.51
C ILE A 185 -4.29 3.68 -5.80
N GLU A 186 -4.13 2.49 -6.38
CA GLU A 186 -2.80 2.01 -6.76
C GLU A 186 -2.31 2.77 -8.01
N THR A 187 -1.18 3.47 -7.90
CA THR A 187 -0.59 4.27 -8.98
C THR A 187 0.70 3.68 -9.52
N GLU A 188 1.05 4.00 -10.76
CA GLU A 188 2.26 3.51 -11.43
C GLU A 188 3.51 4.36 -11.13
N LYS A 189 3.32 5.56 -10.56
CA LYS A 189 4.38 6.51 -10.22
C LYS A 189 3.99 7.42 -9.04
N PRO A 190 4.97 8.04 -8.35
CA PRO A 190 4.72 9.01 -7.28
C PRO A 190 4.50 10.40 -7.89
N HIS A 191 3.25 10.77 -8.18
CA HIS A 191 2.92 12.03 -8.83
C HIS A 191 1.71 12.70 -8.18
N VAL A 192 1.94 13.83 -7.49
CA VAL A 192 0.90 14.51 -6.69
C VAL A 192 -0.27 14.97 -7.56
N GLU A 193 -0.02 15.59 -8.72
CA GLU A 193 -1.13 16.14 -9.50
C GLU A 193 -2.02 15.04 -10.11
N GLN A 194 -1.43 13.97 -10.66
CA GLN A 194 -2.17 12.80 -11.15
C GLN A 194 -3.13 12.23 -10.11
N ILE A 195 -2.67 12.04 -8.86
CA ILE A 195 -3.56 11.54 -7.80
C ILE A 195 -4.61 12.60 -7.44
N ALA A 196 -4.23 13.88 -7.42
CA ALA A 196 -5.13 14.97 -7.08
C ALA A 196 -6.27 15.16 -8.09
N GLU A 197 -6.00 15.04 -9.39
CA GLU A 197 -7.01 15.10 -10.46
C GLU A 197 -8.08 14.01 -10.30
N MET A 198 -7.67 12.80 -9.91
CA MET A 198 -8.62 11.72 -9.58
C MET A 198 -9.43 12.05 -8.33
N VAL A 199 -8.78 12.57 -7.29
CA VAL A 199 -9.44 12.93 -6.02
C VAL A 199 -10.42 14.09 -6.20
N ASP A 200 -10.10 15.08 -7.03
CA ASP A 200 -11.00 16.20 -7.31
C ASP A 200 -12.33 15.69 -7.89
N ARG A 201 -12.26 14.80 -8.89
CA ARG A 201 -13.45 14.15 -9.49
C ARG A 201 -14.23 13.30 -8.48
N ILE A 202 -13.55 12.61 -7.57
CA ILE A 202 -14.22 11.85 -6.50
C ILE A 202 -14.91 12.81 -5.52
N ARG A 203 -14.27 13.92 -5.16
CA ARG A 203 -14.77 14.90 -4.20
C ARG A 203 -15.88 15.80 -4.73
N GLU A 204 -16.06 15.88 -6.05
CA GLU A 204 -17.29 16.43 -6.64
C GLU A 204 -18.54 15.67 -6.17
N VAL A 205 -18.41 14.37 -5.86
CA VAL A 205 -19.52 13.52 -5.39
C VAL A 205 -19.43 13.22 -3.90
N VAL A 206 -18.23 12.97 -3.37
CA VAL A 206 -17.98 12.66 -1.95
C VAL A 206 -16.94 13.64 -1.39
N PRO A 207 -17.35 14.85 -0.96
CA PRO A 207 -16.43 15.96 -0.68
C PRO A 207 -15.37 15.70 0.39
N ASN A 208 -15.65 14.80 1.33
CA ASN A 208 -14.75 14.45 2.42
C ASN A 208 -13.94 13.16 2.17
N ALA A 209 -13.92 12.64 0.94
CA ALA A 209 -13.12 11.47 0.58
C ALA A 209 -11.65 11.62 1.02
N LYS A 210 -11.11 10.57 1.63
CA LYS A 210 -9.75 10.51 2.19
C LYS A 210 -9.00 9.31 1.62
N LEU A 211 -7.70 9.49 1.40
CA LEU A 211 -6.86 8.46 0.79
C LEU A 211 -5.83 7.88 1.76
N VAL A 212 -5.62 6.58 1.66
CA VAL A 212 -4.38 5.89 2.02
C VAL A 212 -3.52 5.83 0.76
N TYR A 213 -2.28 6.31 0.83
CA TYR A 213 -1.37 6.36 -0.31
C TYR A 213 -0.12 5.53 -0.08
N ASN A 214 0.14 4.62 -1.02
CA ASN A 214 1.35 3.82 -1.06
C ASN A 214 2.51 4.61 -1.68
N ASN A 215 3.45 5.01 -0.84
CA ASN A 215 4.75 5.55 -1.25
C ASN A 215 5.64 4.36 -1.64
N SER A 216 5.31 3.74 -2.78
CA SER A 216 5.85 2.43 -3.13
C SER A 216 7.38 2.42 -3.24
N PRO A 217 8.06 1.42 -2.64
CA PRO A 217 9.49 1.23 -2.85
C PRO A 217 9.80 0.64 -4.23
N SER A 218 8.78 0.21 -4.99
CA SER A 218 8.96 -0.22 -6.39
C SER A 218 9.12 0.98 -7.34
N PHE A 219 8.84 2.20 -6.90
CA PHE A 219 9.13 3.40 -7.66
C PHE A 219 10.62 3.72 -7.61
N ASN A 220 11.20 4.09 -8.75
CA ASN A 220 12.47 4.81 -8.76
C ASN A 220 12.20 6.29 -8.44
N TRP A 221 12.25 6.64 -7.15
CA TRP A 221 11.92 7.99 -6.64
C TRP A 221 12.77 9.08 -7.29
N THR A 222 14.10 8.97 -7.24
CA THR A 222 15.00 9.97 -7.79
C THR A 222 14.76 10.19 -9.29
N LEU A 223 14.64 9.12 -10.08
CA LEU A 223 14.39 9.26 -11.52
C LEU A 223 13.04 9.94 -11.80
N ASN A 224 11.99 9.53 -11.10
CA ASN A 224 10.65 10.11 -11.27
C ASN A 224 10.65 11.61 -10.96
N PHE A 225 11.22 12.02 -9.82
CA PHE A 225 11.20 13.42 -9.42
C PHE A 225 12.16 14.29 -10.23
N ARG A 226 13.34 13.78 -10.63
CA ARG A 226 14.22 14.51 -11.55
C ARG A 226 13.56 14.71 -12.91
N GLN A 227 12.83 13.72 -13.43
CA GLN A 227 12.05 13.89 -14.67
C GLN A 227 10.90 14.89 -14.50
N GLN A 228 10.17 14.84 -13.39
CA GLN A 228 9.11 15.82 -13.11
C GLN A 228 9.66 17.26 -13.04
N VAL A 229 10.80 17.47 -12.37
CA VAL A 229 11.46 18.79 -12.33
C VAL A 229 11.95 19.21 -13.71
N PHE A 230 12.60 18.30 -14.45
CA PHE A 230 13.06 18.56 -15.82
C PHE A 230 11.89 19.03 -16.71
N ASP A 231 10.78 18.31 -16.69
CA ASP A 231 9.62 18.60 -17.53
C ASP A 231 8.97 19.94 -17.13
N ALA A 232 8.85 20.20 -15.81
CA ALA A 232 8.34 21.47 -15.29
C ALA A 232 9.23 22.66 -15.65
N TRP A 233 10.56 22.50 -15.60
CA TRP A 233 11.51 23.53 -16.01
C TRP A 233 11.43 23.82 -17.50
N ALA A 234 11.32 22.78 -18.33
CA ALA A 234 11.17 22.91 -19.77
C ALA A 234 9.87 23.64 -20.13
N GLU A 235 8.76 23.30 -19.48
CA GLU A 235 7.47 23.99 -19.66
C GLU A 235 7.52 25.45 -19.20
N ALA A 236 8.24 25.74 -18.12
CA ALA A 236 8.48 27.11 -17.63
C ALA A 236 9.50 27.90 -18.46
N GLY A 237 10.11 27.30 -19.49
CA GLY A 237 11.11 27.95 -20.36
C GLY A 237 12.50 28.12 -19.75
N LYS A 238 12.83 27.39 -18.67
CA LYS A 238 14.20 27.33 -18.12
C LYS A 238 15.09 26.50 -19.04
N ASP A 239 16.37 26.88 -19.18
CA ASP A 239 17.32 26.13 -20.00
C ASP A 239 17.63 24.77 -19.37
N VAL A 240 17.23 23.70 -20.06
CA VAL A 240 17.47 22.31 -19.66
C VAL A 240 18.50 21.61 -20.56
N SER A 241 19.17 22.33 -21.47
CA SER A 241 20.11 21.75 -22.45
C SER A 241 21.31 21.04 -21.84
N ALA A 242 21.67 21.37 -20.60
CA ALA A 242 22.72 20.70 -19.82
C ALA A 242 22.30 19.32 -19.28
N TYR A 243 21.01 18.96 -19.36
CA TYR A 243 20.46 17.74 -18.80
C TYR A 243 20.00 16.78 -19.91
N ASP A 244 20.48 15.54 -19.87
CA ASP A 244 19.92 14.46 -20.68
C ASP A 244 18.80 13.77 -19.88
N ARG A 245 17.55 13.98 -20.30
CA ARG A 245 16.35 13.43 -19.64
C ARG A 245 16.43 11.91 -19.42
N ALA A 246 17.08 11.17 -20.31
CA ALA A 246 17.23 9.71 -20.21
C ALA A 246 18.28 9.28 -19.19
N LYS A 247 19.18 10.18 -18.77
CA LYS A 247 20.30 9.91 -17.85
C LYS A 247 20.19 10.65 -16.52
N LEU A 248 19.01 11.16 -16.17
CA LEU A 248 18.81 11.93 -14.95
C LEU A 248 19.09 11.15 -13.65
N MET A 249 19.17 9.81 -13.69
CA MET A 249 19.60 9.00 -12.53
C MET A 249 21.12 9.00 -12.31
N SER A 250 21.92 9.60 -13.22
CA SER A 250 23.38 9.59 -13.11
C SER A 250 23.87 10.33 -11.85
N VAL A 251 24.97 9.83 -11.29
CA VAL A 251 25.74 10.47 -10.20
C VAL A 251 26.25 11.85 -10.61
N ASP A 252 26.44 12.07 -11.92
CA ASP A 252 26.91 13.35 -12.47
C ASP A 252 25.94 14.50 -12.14
N TYR A 253 24.66 14.18 -11.88
CA TYR A 253 23.63 15.17 -11.59
C TYR A 253 23.42 15.43 -10.08
N ASP A 254 24.05 14.68 -9.17
CA ASP A 254 23.76 14.72 -7.72
C ASP A 254 23.97 16.09 -7.08
N THR A 255 24.83 16.92 -7.64
CA THR A 255 25.14 18.26 -7.11
C THR A 255 24.45 19.39 -7.88
N THR A 256 23.58 19.08 -8.84
CA THR A 256 22.92 20.08 -9.68
C THR A 256 21.69 20.69 -9.01
N GLU A 257 21.29 21.89 -9.46
CA GLU A 257 20.05 22.53 -9.02
C GLU A 257 18.82 21.65 -9.25
N LEU A 258 18.80 20.91 -10.37
CA LEU A 258 17.69 20.01 -10.71
C LEU A 258 17.57 18.87 -9.70
N ALA A 259 18.71 18.30 -9.27
CA ALA A 259 18.70 17.28 -8.23
C ALA A 259 18.28 17.85 -6.88
N ALA A 260 18.76 19.04 -6.51
CA ALA A 260 18.37 19.68 -5.25
C ALA A 260 16.85 19.98 -5.20
N GLU A 261 16.25 20.45 -6.30
CA GLU A 261 14.80 20.65 -6.37
C GLU A 261 14.02 19.33 -6.36
N ALA A 262 14.53 18.30 -7.04
CA ALA A 262 13.93 16.96 -7.03
C ALA A 262 13.92 16.34 -5.63
N ASP A 263 15.02 16.45 -4.90
CA ASP A 263 15.15 15.96 -3.53
C ASP A 263 14.24 16.74 -2.57
N GLU A 264 14.10 18.06 -2.75
CA GLU A 264 13.14 18.85 -1.98
C GLU A 264 11.69 18.40 -2.26
N LYS A 265 11.33 18.12 -3.52
CA LYS A 265 10.01 17.57 -3.85
C LYS A 265 9.79 16.17 -3.26
N ILE A 266 10.81 15.31 -3.20
CA ILE A 266 10.72 14.02 -2.50
C ILE A 266 10.47 14.25 -1.01
N ARG A 267 11.24 15.16 -0.39
CA ARG A 267 11.13 15.49 1.04
C ARG A 267 9.74 16.03 1.39
N THR A 268 9.12 16.82 0.51
CA THR A 268 7.80 17.41 0.75
C THR A 268 6.64 16.58 0.22
N PHE A 269 6.89 15.49 -0.53
CA PHE A 269 5.88 14.70 -1.22
C PHE A 269 4.67 14.35 -0.36
N GLN A 270 4.91 13.87 0.88
CA GLN A 270 3.83 13.48 1.77
C GLN A 270 2.98 14.68 2.22
N ARG A 271 3.64 15.77 2.61
CA ARG A 271 2.96 17.01 3.02
C ARG A 271 2.14 17.58 1.86
N ASP A 272 2.73 17.64 0.68
CA ASP A 272 2.12 18.24 -0.50
C ASP A 272 0.97 17.37 -1.00
N GLY A 273 1.13 16.04 -0.98
CA GLY A 273 0.07 15.08 -1.30
C GLY A 273 -1.10 15.14 -0.32
N ALA A 274 -0.84 15.25 0.98
CA ALA A 274 -1.89 15.45 1.99
C ALA A 274 -2.68 16.75 1.75
N ALA A 275 -1.97 17.84 1.44
CA ALA A 275 -2.58 19.15 1.20
C ALA A 275 -3.38 19.21 -0.11
N ARG A 276 -2.83 18.70 -1.21
CA ARG A 276 -3.39 18.83 -2.56
C ARG A 276 -4.39 17.73 -2.92
N ALA A 277 -4.12 16.49 -2.49
CA ALA A 277 -4.87 15.30 -2.90
C ALA A 277 -5.63 14.64 -1.74
N GLY A 278 -5.68 15.26 -0.55
CA GLY A 278 -6.47 14.74 0.56
C GLY A 278 -5.98 13.39 1.09
N ILE A 279 -4.69 13.11 0.93
CA ILE A 279 -4.06 11.90 1.48
C ILE A 279 -4.06 12.01 3.00
N PHE A 280 -4.80 11.11 3.64
CA PHE A 280 -4.92 11.02 5.09
C PHE A 280 -3.79 10.19 5.70
N HIS A 281 -3.36 9.11 5.01
CA HIS A 281 -2.34 8.21 5.51
C HIS A 281 -1.30 7.91 4.43
N HIS A 282 -0.02 8.04 4.76
CA HIS A 282 1.10 7.65 3.92
C HIS A 282 1.75 6.40 4.51
N LEU A 283 1.95 5.39 3.67
CA LEU A 283 2.69 4.18 4.05
C LEU A 283 3.75 3.84 3.00
N ILE A 284 4.73 3.03 3.38
CA ILE A 284 5.59 2.30 2.46
C ILE A 284 5.27 0.83 2.72
N THR A 285 4.96 0.05 1.69
CA THR A 285 4.47 -1.33 1.85
C THR A 285 5.52 -2.30 2.40
N LEU A 286 6.74 -2.26 1.86
CA LEU A 286 7.81 -3.20 2.22
C LEU A 286 9.16 -2.52 2.58
N PRO A 287 9.18 -1.44 3.39
CA PRO A 287 10.41 -0.73 3.75
C PRO A 287 11.35 -1.64 4.54
N THR A 288 10.81 -2.42 5.47
CA THR A 288 11.57 -3.29 6.37
C THR A 288 12.12 -4.52 5.67
N TYR A 289 11.53 -4.96 4.56
CA TYR A 289 12.14 -5.97 3.69
C TYR A 289 13.48 -5.48 3.15
N HIS A 290 13.49 -4.25 2.59
CA HIS A 290 14.70 -3.64 2.05
C HIS A 290 15.74 -3.32 3.13
N THR A 291 15.33 -2.75 4.27
CA THR A 291 16.29 -2.40 5.34
C THR A 291 16.88 -3.62 6.01
N ALA A 292 16.11 -4.71 6.20
CA ALA A 292 16.63 -5.98 6.71
C ALA A 292 17.64 -6.60 5.75
N ALA A 293 17.32 -6.64 4.44
CA ALA A 293 18.24 -7.17 3.43
C ALA A 293 19.54 -6.36 3.34
N LEU A 294 19.45 -5.02 3.24
CA LEU A 294 20.60 -4.13 3.10
C LEU A 294 21.51 -4.16 4.33
N SER A 295 20.93 -4.09 5.53
CA SER A 295 21.71 -4.13 6.78
C SER A 295 22.42 -5.47 6.96
N THR A 296 21.76 -6.58 6.62
CA THR A 296 22.35 -7.92 6.68
C THR A 296 23.50 -8.07 5.67
N ASP A 297 23.31 -7.61 4.43
CA ASP A 297 24.34 -7.65 3.39
C ASP A 297 25.57 -6.82 3.76
N ASN A 298 25.38 -5.59 4.25
CA ASN A 298 26.47 -4.74 4.70
C ASN A 298 27.24 -5.37 5.88
N LEU A 299 26.53 -5.88 6.89
CA LEU A 299 27.15 -6.52 8.05
C LEU A 299 27.92 -7.78 7.63
N ALA A 300 27.33 -8.64 6.80
CA ALA A 300 27.98 -9.86 6.34
C ALA A 300 29.25 -9.55 5.53
N ARG A 301 29.20 -8.55 4.64
CA ARG A 301 30.35 -8.10 3.85
C ARG A 301 31.51 -7.63 4.73
N GLU A 302 31.23 -6.85 5.75
CA GLU A 302 32.27 -6.34 6.66
C GLU A 302 32.78 -7.41 7.61
N TYR A 303 31.89 -8.21 8.19
CA TYR A 303 32.22 -9.22 9.20
C TYR A 303 33.00 -10.40 8.62
N PHE A 304 32.66 -10.86 7.42
CA PHE A 304 33.43 -11.92 6.74
C PHE A 304 34.54 -11.36 5.85
N GLY A 305 34.60 -10.04 5.69
CA GLY A 305 35.70 -9.33 5.03
C GLY A 305 36.85 -8.99 6.00
N GLU A 306 37.67 -8.02 5.62
CA GLU A 306 38.86 -7.62 6.40
C GLU A 306 38.53 -6.96 7.74
N GLN A 307 37.31 -6.42 7.91
CA GLN A 307 36.92 -5.73 9.15
C GLN A 307 36.63 -6.71 10.29
N ALA A 308 36.23 -7.96 10.00
CA ALA A 308 35.92 -8.95 11.02
C ALA A 308 34.96 -8.39 12.10
N MET A 309 35.25 -8.65 13.38
CA MET A 309 34.49 -8.10 14.52
C MET A 309 34.36 -6.56 14.50
N LEU A 310 35.29 -5.83 13.87
CA LEU A 310 35.21 -4.37 13.81
C LEU A 310 34.02 -3.89 12.96
N GLY A 311 33.59 -4.65 11.95
CA GLY A 311 32.39 -4.33 11.16
C GLY A 311 31.14 -4.24 12.04
N TYR A 312 30.91 -5.27 12.86
CA TYR A 312 29.82 -5.29 13.84
C TYR A 312 29.97 -4.17 14.89
N VAL A 313 31.14 -4.05 15.51
CA VAL A 313 31.35 -3.07 16.60
C VAL A 313 31.18 -1.63 16.10
N LYS A 314 31.73 -1.32 14.91
CA LYS A 314 31.74 0.03 14.37
C LYS A 314 30.34 0.48 13.93
N ASN A 315 29.63 -0.36 13.18
CA ASN A 315 28.43 0.05 12.46
C ASN A 315 27.12 -0.43 13.10
N VAL A 316 27.18 -1.35 14.08
CA VAL A 316 26.00 -1.81 14.84
C VAL A 316 26.11 -1.38 16.29
N GLN A 317 27.03 -1.97 17.06
CA GLN A 317 27.04 -1.81 18.51
C GLN A 317 27.28 -0.36 18.95
N ARG A 318 28.26 0.34 18.35
CA ARG A 318 28.50 1.76 18.67
C ARG A 318 27.34 2.66 18.27
N GLU A 319 26.69 2.36 17.15
CA GLU A 319 25.56 3.15 16.67
C GLU A 319 24.33 2.94 17.54
N GLU A 320 24.02 1.70 17.95
CA GLU A 320 22.95 1.43 18.92
C GLU A 320 23.17 2.17 20.25
N ILE A 321 24.39 2.14 20.78
CA ILE A 321 24.73 2.86 22.01
C ILE A 321 24.55 4.37 21.85
N ARG A 322 25.12 4.96 20.79
CA ARG A 322 25.08 6.42 20.54
C ARG A 322 23.68 6.94 20.29
N GLN A 323 22.83 6.13 19.65
CA GLN A 323 21.46 6.50 19.32
C GLN A 323 20.47 6.09 20.42
N GLY A 324 20.92 5.40 21.47
CA GLY A 324 20.06 4.97 22.58
C GLY A 324 19.09 3.85 22.21
N ILE A 325 19.45 2.99 21.26
CA ILE A 325 18.60 1.88 20.79
C ILE A 325 18.61 0.76 21.84
N ALA A 326 17.43 0.40 22.34
CA ALA A 326 17.25 -0.58 23.42
C ALA A 326 17.80 -1.99 23.08
N CYS A 327 17.89 -2.34 21.79
CA CYS A 327 18.37 -3.65 21.33
C CYS A 327 19.80 -3.97 21.77
N VAL A 328 20.64 -2.98 22.10
CA VAL A 328 21.98 -3.25 22.66
C VAL A 328 21.87 -4.07 23.97
N LYS A 329 20.79 -3.86 24.74
CA LYS A 329 20.38 -4.66 25.90
C LYS A 329 19.27 -5.65 25.50
N HIS A 330 19.53 -6.49 24.51
CA HIS A 330 18.56 -7.43 23.93
C HIS A 330 17.88 -8.37 24.92
N GLN A 331 18.51 -8.70 26.06
CA GLN A 331 17.87 -9.50 27.11
C GLN A 331 16.70 -8.74 27.75
N ASN A 332 16.90 -7.47 28.12
CA ASN A 332 15.81 -6.61 28.61
C ASN A 332 14.75 -6.37 27.52
N MET A 333 15.17 -6.12 26.28
CA MET A 333 14.23 -5.97 25.16
C MET A 333 13.31 -7.19 25.06
N SER A 334 13.88 -8.40 25.19
CA SER A 334 13.11 -9.66 25.16
C SER A 334 12.35 -9.99 26.45
N GLY A 335 12.33 -9.06 27.42
CA GLY A 335 11.52 -9.16 28.65
C GLY A 335 12.15 -9.97 29.78
N SER A 336 13.48 -10.10 29.82
CA SER A 336 14.16 -10.84 30.90
C SER A 336 13.93 -10.21 32.29
N ASP A 337 13.85 -8.89 32.34
CA ASP A 337 13.54 -8.09 33.54
C ASP A 337 12.11 -8.34 34.04
N ILE A 338 11.12 -8.28 33.15
CA ILE A 338 9.72 -8.63 33.46
C ILE A 338 9.64 -10.06 34.00
N GLY A 339 10.40 -10.99 33.41
CA GLY A 339 10.49 -12.37 33.87
C GLY A 339 11.07 -12.50 35.28
N ASP A 340 12.09 -11.72 35.61
CA ASP A 340 12.71 -11.73 36.95
C ASP A 340 11.82 -11.09 38.01
N ASP A 341 11.13 -9.99 37.68
CA ASP A 341 10.14 -9.35 38.56
C ASP A 341 8.98 -10.31 38.87
N HIS A 342 8.47 -11.03 37.87
CA HIS A 342 7.45 -12.06 38.08
C HIS A 342 7.94 -13.19 38.99
N LYS A 343 9.16 -13.70 38.79
CA LYS A 343 9.71 -14.76 39.66
C LYS A 343 9.85 -14.29 41.10
N GLU A 344 10.30 -13.07 41.32
CA GLU A 344 10.41 -12.47 42.65
C GLU A 344 9.04 -12.33 43.31
N TYR A 345 8.02 -11.90 42.56
CA TYR A 345 6.65 -11.83 43.07
C TYR A 345 6.12 -13.18 43.58
N PHE A 346 6.40 -14.29 42.87
CA PHE A 346 5.90 -15.62 43.24
C PHE A 346 6.77 -16.37 44.24
N ALA A 347 8.10 -16.23 44.15
CA ALA A 347 9.05 -17.05 44.90
C ALA A 347 9.84 -16.28 45.97
N GLY A 348 9.72 -14.95 46.03
CA GLY A 348 10.44 -14.11 46.98
C GLY A 348 11.95 -14.36 46.93
N GLU A 349 12.56 -14.62 48.09
CA GLU A 349 13.99 -14.91 48.22
C GLU A 349 14.44 -16.19 47.47
N ALA A 350 13.52 -17.09 47.13
CA ALA A 350 13.84 -18.30 46.36
C ALA A 350 13.84 -18.07 44.83
N ALA A 351 13.58 -16.85 44.37
CA ALA A 351 13.54 -16.52 42.94
C ALA A 351 14.92 -16.68 42.27
N LEU A 352 14.98 -17.55 41.25
CA LEU A 352 16.17 -17.70 40.41
C LEU A 352 16.15 -16.67 39.27
N LYS A 353 16.79 -15.53 39.52
CA LYS A 353 16.87 -14.40 38.58
C LYS A 353 17.91 -14.64 37.48
N ALA A 354 17.66 -14.11 36.28
CA ALA A 354 18.62 -14.02 35.18
C ALA A 354 19.62 -12.87 35.39
N GLY A 355 19.25 -11.85 36.18
CA GLY A 355 20.14 -10.79 36.67
C GLY A 355 21.26 -11.29 37.59
N GLY A 356 22.33 -10.49 37.74
CA GLY A 356 23.43 -10.79 38.66
C GLY A 356 24.75 -10.12 38.31
N ALA A 357 25.77 -10.27 39.16
CA ALA A 357 27.09 -9.63 38.98
C ALA A 357 27.80 -10.03 37.68
N HIS A 358 27.50 -11.21 37.13
CA HIS A 358 28.05 -11.71 35.87
C HIS A 358 27.13 -11.48 34.66
N ASN A 359 26.05 -10.69 34.81
CA ASN A 359 25.18 -10.37 33.69
C ASN A 359 25.95 -9.53 32.66
N THR A 360 25.90 -9.95 31.40
CA THR A 360 26.60 -9.31 30.28
C THR A 360 26.12 -7.88 30.04
N MET A 361 24.90 -7.54 30.46
CA MET A 361 24.35 -6.19 30.35
C MET A 361 25.09 -5.15 31.18
N ASN A 362 25.78 -5.56 32.25
CA ASN A 362 26.57 -4.67 33.10
C ASN A 362 27.70 -3.97 32.30
N GLN A 363 28.10 -4.54 31.16
CA GLN A 363 29.08 -3.94 30.24
C GLN A 363 28.55 -2.68 29.53
N PHE A 364 27.23 -2.47 29.52
CA PHE A 364 26.57 -1.32 28.89
C PHE A 364 26.05 -0.30 29.92
N GLU A 365 26.38 -0.43 31.22
CA GLU A 365 26.00 0.53 32.25
C GLU A 365 26.91 1.77 32.30
N ALA A 366 28.13 1.65 31.76
CA ALA A 366 29.12 2.73 31.71
C ALA A 366 29.16 3.50 30.37
N ALA A 367 28.24 3.16 29.45
CA ALA A 367 28.24 3.62 28.06
C ALA A 367 27.26 4.79 27.82
#